data_AF-A0AAE5LUX2-F1
#
_entry.id   AF-A0AAE5LUX2-F1
#
_cell.length_a   1.000
_cell.length_b   1.000
_cell.length_c   1.000
_cell.angle_alpha   90.00
_cell.angle_beta   90.00
_cell.angle_gamma   90.00
#
_symmetry.space_group_name_H-M   'P 1'
#
loop_
_entity.id
_entity.type
_entity.pdbx_description
1 polymer ?
#
loop_
_entity_poly.entity_id
_entity_poly.type
_entity_poly.pdbx_seq_one_letter_code
_entity_poly.pdbx_strand_id
1 'polypeptide(L)' 'MVGPSITEEERDIANKRLKIGFILLVAFSSVLMALQIDPTPQQLAIVFVGGVVFGAILLWFVLRNMRTFYRRV' A
#
# COMPACT_ATOMS: atom_id res chain seq x y z
N MET A 1 -11.72 -6.42 -30.98
CA MET A 1 -10.95 -6.41 -29.71
C MET A 1 -10.85 -7.84 -29.24
N VAL A 2 -9.63 -8.34 -29.00
CA VAL A 2 -9.46 -9.65 -28.36
C VAL A 2 -9.99 -9.55 -26.93
N GLY A 3 -10.60 -10.64 -26.43
CA GLY A 3 -11.09 -10.70 -25.05
C GLY A 3 -9.95 -10.46 -24.05
N PRO A 4 -10.28 -10.12 -22.79
CA PRO A 4 -9.27 -9.88 -21.76
C PRO A 4 -8.29 -11.06 -21.68
N SER A 5 -7.00 -10.80 -21.81
CA SER A 5 -5.94 -11.82 -21.73
C SER A 5 -5.72 -12.36 -20.30
N ILE A 6 -6.60 -11.99 -19.38
CA ILE A 6 -6.51 -12.16 -17.94
C ILE A 6 -7.93 -12.32 -17.43
N THR A 7 -8.17 -13.39 -16.66
CA THR A 7 -9.45 -13.64 -16.00
C THR A 7 -9.71 -12.64 -14.88
N GLU A 8 -10.97 -12.45 -14.50
CA GLU A 8 -11.32 -11.55 -13.40
C GLU A 8 -10.66 -11.96 -12.07
N GLU A 9 -10.58 -13.27 -11.82
CA GLU A 9 -9.94 -13.85 -10.64
C GLU A 9 -8.43 -13.52 -10.59
N GLU A 10 -7.72 -13.71 -11.69
CA GLU A 10 -6.29 -13.37 -11.79
C GLU A 10 -6.06 -11.88 -11.57
N ARG A 11 -6.93 -11.03 -12.12
CA ARG A 11 -6.87 -9.57 -11.93
C ARG A 11 -7.06 -9.20 -10.47
N ASP A 12 -8.01 -9.80 -9.78
CA ASP A 12 -8.31 -9.48 -8.40
C ASP A 12 -7.21 -9.97 -7.45
N ILE A 13 -6.61 -11.13 -7.72
CA ILE A 13 -5.42 -11.63 -7.02
C ILE A 13 -4.23 -10.69 -7.23
N ALA A 14 -3.96 -10.29 -8.47
CA ALA A 14 -2.86 -9.37 -8.79
C ALA A 14 -3.05 -8.02 -8.09
N ASN A 15 -4.26 -7.46 -8.14
CA ASN A 15 -4.61 -6.23 -7.45
C ASN A 15 -4.44 -6.34 -5.94
N LYS A 16 -4.85 -7.47 -5.33
CA LYS A 16 -4.68 -7.71 -3.90
C LYS A 16 -3.20 -7.73 -3.52
N ARG A 17 -2.36 -8.45 -4.27
CA ARG A 17 -0.91 -8.51 -4.04
C ARG A 17 -0.25 -7.15 -4.19
N LEU A 18 -0.63 -6.37 -5.21
CA LEU A 18 -0.10 -5.03 -5.42
C LEU A 18 -0.43 -4.09 -4.25
N LYS A 19 -1.68 -4.11 -3.77
CA LYS A 19 -2.11 -3.33 -2.60
C LYS A 19 -1.34 -3.69 -1.34
N ILE A 20 -1.16 -4.99 -1.09
CA ILE A 20 -0.36 -5.48 0.04
C ILE A 20 1.10 -5.03 -0.10
N GLY A 21 1.69 -5.21 -1.28
CA GLY A 21 3.07 -4.80 -1.56
C GLY A 21 3.30 -3.30 -1.34
N PHE A 22 2.36 -2.46 -1.78
CA PHE A 22 2.40 -1.02 -1.52
C PHE A 22 2.43 -0.69 -0.02
N ILE A 23 1.52 -1.28 0.77
CA ILE A 23 1.45 -1.03 2.22
C ILE A 23 2.73 -1.50 2.91
N LEU A 24 3.23 -2.69 2.55
CA LEU A 24 4.48 -3.22 3.11
C LEU A 24 5.68 -2.36 2.74
N LEU A 25 5.77 -1.88 1.49
CA LEU A 25 6.84 -1.00 1.06
C LEU A 25 6.90 0.27 1.92
N VAL A 26 5.76 0.90 2.19
CA VAL A 26 5.66 2.08 3.07
C VAL A 26 6.06 1.73 4.51
N ALA A 27 5.57 0.62 5.04
CA ALA A 27 5.89 0.19 6.41
C ALA A 27 7.39 -0.10 6.59
N PHE A 28 7.99 -0.87 5.68
CA PHE A 28 9.43 -1.18 5.74
C PHE A 28 10.29 0.06 5.50
N SER A 29 9.89 0.97 4.59
CA SER A 29 10.60 2.24 4.40
C SER A 29 10.63 3.07 5.69
N SER A 30 9.52 3.11 6.44
CA SER A 30 9.42 3.80 7.73
C SER A 30 10.37 3.19 8.77
N VAL A 31 10.40 1.86 8.85
CA VAL A 31 11.31 1.12 9.76
C VAL A 31 12.78 1.35 9.41
N LEU A 32 13.13 1.28 8.13
CA LEU A 32 14.51 1.52 7.66
C LEU A 32 14.96 2.96 7.96
N MET A 33 14.06 3.94 7.90
CA MET A 33 14.35 5.29 8.36
C MET A 33 14.59 5.36 9.87
N ALA A 34 13.75 4.69 10.67
CA ALA A 34 13.89 4.71 12.13
C ALA A 34 15.20 4.10 12.63
N LEU A 35 15.75 3.10 11.93
CA LEU A 35 17.04 2.50 12.27
C LEU A 35 18.21 3.49 12.28
N GLN A 36 18.06 4.68 11.71
CA GLN A 36 19.10 5.71 11.68
C GLN A 36 19.34 6.41 13.03
N ILE A 37 18.48 6.18 14.04
CA ILE A 37 18.54 6.84 15.36
C ILE A 37 18.58 5.85 16.53
N ASP A 38 19.18 4.67 16.34
CA ASP A 38 19.34 3.62 17.35
C ASP A 38 18.05 3.31 18.16
N PRO A 39 16.94 3.00 17.49
CA PRO A 39 15.66 2.78 18.15
C PRO A 39 15.64 1.47 18.94
N THR A 40 14.86 1.44 20.01
CA THR A 40 14.55 0.19 20.70
C THR A 40 13.67 -0.72 19.84
N PRO A 41 13.67 -2.06 20.06
CA PRO A 41 12.80 -2.98 19.33
C PRO A 41 11.30 -2.65 19.43
N GLN A 42 10.87 -2.12 20.58
CA GLN A 42 9.49 -1.67 20.79
C GLN A 42 9.14 -0.47 19.91
N GLN A 43 10.05 0.51 19.78
CA GLN A 43 9.87 1.66 18.89
C GLN A 43 9.80 1.21 17.42
N LEU A 44 10.62 0.26 16.99
CA LEU A 44 10.53 -0.29 15.64
C LEU A 44 9.18 -0.95 15.34
N ALA A 45 8.63 -1.69 16.30
CA ALA A 45 7.30 -2.29 16.16
C ALA A 45 6.20 -1.22 16.03
N ILE A 46 6.28 -0.16 16.84
CA ILE A 46 5.35 0.99 16.75
C ILE A 46 5.47 1.69 15.39
N VAL A 47 6.70 1.94 14.92
CA VAL A 47 6.95 2.55 13.61
C VAL A 47 6.42 1.68 12.48
N PHE A 48 6.61 0.37 12.54
CA PHE A 48 6.08 -0.57 11.55
C PHE A 48 4.55 -0.51 11.50
N VAL A 49 3.88 -0.59 12.66
CA VAL A 49 2.42 -0.49 12.76
C VAL A 49 1.93 0.87 12.24
N GLY A 50 2.60 1.96 12.61
CA GLY A 50 2.33 3.30 12.10
C GLY A 50 2.46 3.39 10.58
N GLY A 51 3.52 2.81 10.02
CA GLY A 51 3.74 2.73 8.58
C GLY A 51 2.69 1.90 7.84
N VAL A 52 2.22 0.79 8.43
CA VAL A 52 1.10 0.00 7.86
C VAL A 52 -0.19 0.82 7.84
N VAL A 53 -0.53 1.48 8.95
CA VAL A 53 -1.72 2.33 9.04
C VAL A 53 -1.64 3.48 8.04
N PHE A 54 -0.48 4.15 7.98
CA PHE A 54 -0.25 5.25 7.05
C PHE A 54 -0.31 4.79 5.58
N GLY A 55 0.33 3.67 5.25
CA GLY A 55 0.27 3.06 3.91
C GLY A 55 -1.16 2.70 3.50
N ALA A 56 -1.97 2.19 4.43
CA ALA A 56 -3.38 1.91 4.17
C ALA A 56 -4.20 3.20 3.93
N ILE A 57 -3.97 4.26 4.72
CA ILE A 57 -4.59 5.57 4.52
C ILE A 57 -4.22 6.16 3.16
N LEU A 58 -2.93 6.12 2.79
CA LEU A 58 -2.45 6.59 1.50
C LEU A 58 -3.09 5.82 0.34
N LEU A 59 -3.12 4.49 0.43
CA LEU A 59 -3.76 3.65 -0.59
C LEU A 59 -5.25 3.99 -0.71
N TRP A 60 -5.95 4.12 0.42
CA TRP A 60 -7.35 4.54 0.43
C TRP A 60 -7.54 5.90 -0.24
N PHE A 61 -6.70 6.88 0.08
CA PHE A 61 -6.74 8.22 -0.50
C PHE A 61 -6.56 8.18 -2.02
N VAL A 62 -5.54 7.45 -2.51
CA VAL A 62 -5.27 7.31 -3.94
C VAL A 62 -6.47 6.67 -4.65
N LEU A 63 -6.98 5.55 -4.14
CA LEU A 63 -8.12 4.85 -4.75
C LEU A 63 -9.41 5.69 -4.71
N ARG A 64 -9.64 6.42 -3.61
CA ARG A 64 -10.79 7.32 -3.44
C ARG A 64 -10.73 8.49 -4.40
N ASN A 65 -9.56 9.07 -4.59
CA ASN A 65 -9.35 10.21 -5.48
C ASN A 65 -9.44 9.80 -6.95
N MET A 66 -8.82 8.68 -7.34
CA MET A 66 -8.94 8.09 -8.69
C MET A 66 -10.40 7.88 -9.08
N ARG A 67 -11.23 7.31 -8.19
CA ARG A 67 -12.67 7.15 -8.43
C ARG A 67 -13.40 8.47 -8.66
N THR A 68 -12.92 9.56 -8.06
CA THR A 68 -13.51 10.89 -8.21
C THR A 68 -13.09 11.53 -9.53
N PHE A 69 -11.83 11.35 -9.93
CA PHE A 69 -11.28 11.89 -11.18
C PHE A 69 -11.96 11.27 -12.42
N TYR A 70 -12.10 9.94 -12.45
CA TYR A 70 -12.79 9.22 -13.54
C TYR A 70 -14.30 9.50 -13.63
N ARG A 71 -14.91 10.17 -12.64
CA ARG A 71 -16.33 10.57 -12.68
C ARG A 71 -16.55 11.99 -13.22
N ARG A 72 -15.48 12.77 -13.45
CA ARG A 72 -15.56 14.17 -13.91
C ARG A 72 -15.16 14.36 -15.37
N VAL A 73 -14.71 13.31 -16.05
CA VAL A 73 -14.44 13.27 -17.50
C VAL A 73 -15.50 12.40 -18.13
#